data_AF-A0A8H4SJJ5-F1
#
_entry.id   AF-A0A8H4SJJ5-F1
#
_cell.length_a   1.000
_cell.length_b   1.000
_cell.length_c   1.000
_cell.angle_alpha   90.00
_cell.angle_beta   90.00
_cell.angle_gamma   90.00
#
_symmetry.space_group_name_H-M   'P 1'
#
loop_
_entity.id
_entity.type
_entity.pdbx_description
1 polymer ?
#
loop_
_entity_poly.entity_id
_entity_poly.type
_entity_poly.pdbx_seq_one_letter_code
_entity_poly.pdbx_strand_id
1 'polypeptide(L)'
;MVLDKWAGRPISHTRRSQRNAAAHGGCILADYDVILYEAGQQSSRVDRWKPAFESLYGVSWDFLNARGGLYSASKELVRIFDYLANTRSLEKWEDWKIQSNPNTSTKKFKDRAEIVATCGSWIAKWVGEAMDTNPTKRQMERLRKLPDQA
;
A
#
# COMPACT_ATOMS: atom_id res chain seq x y z
N MET A 1 3.63 -11.17 -15.56
CA MET A 1 3.53 -9.69 -15.47
C MET A 1 4.36 -9.17 -14.30
N VAL A 2 4.64 -7.86 -14.26
CA VAL A 2 5.29 -7.15 -13.13
C VAL A 2 4.69 -7.63 -11.79
N LEU A 3 3.36 -7.65 -11.62
CA LEU A 3 2.66 -8.11 -10.40
C LEU A 3 2.92 -9.59 -10.00
N ASP A 4 3.34 -10.45 -10.93
CA ASP A 4 3.72 -11.84 -10.60
C ASP A 4 5.08 -11.94 -9.94
N LYS A 5 5.96 -10.99 -10.25
CA LYS A 5 7.26 -10.82 -9.58
C LYS A 5 7.08 -10.21 -8.18
N TRP A 6 5.98 -9.48 -7.97
CA TRP A 6 5.68 -8.69 -6.76
C TRP A 6 5.04 -9.47 -5.61
N ALA A 7 4.41 -10.61 -5.87
CA ALA A 7 3.81 -11.44 -4.82
C ALA A 7 4.85 -12.18 -3.95
N GLY A 8 6.05 -11.59 -3.77
CA GLY A 8 7.15 -12.07 -2.94
C GLY A 8 7.81 -13.38 -3.40
N ARG A 9 7.40 -13.92 -4.56
CA ARG A 9 7.95 -15.17 -5.08
C ARG A 9 8.92 -14.89 -6.21
N PRO A 10 10.19 -15.31 -6.08
CA PRO A 10 11.09 -15.37 -7.20
C PRO A 10 10.44 -16.18 -8.33
N ILE A 11 10.40 -15.61 -9.53
CA ILE A 11 9.95 -16.30 -10.75
C ILE A 11 10.92 -17.42 -11.16
N SER A 12 12.11 -17.45 -10.57
CA SER A 12 13.10 -18.53 -10.69
C SER A 12 14.02 -18.54 -9.47
N HIS A 13 14.75 -19.63 -9.26
CA HIS A 13 15.74 -19.78 -8.19
C HIS A 13 17.04 -18.98 -8.44
N THR A 14 17.10 -18.16 -9.49
CA THR A 14 18.30 -17.38 -9.77
C THR A 14 18.48 -16.26 -8.74
N ARG A 15 19.73 -16.02 -8.34
CA ARG A 15 20.10 -14.91 -7.43
C ARG A 15 19.61 -13.55 -7.93
N ARG A 16 19.57 -13.34 -9.25
CA ARG A 16 19.00 -12.14 -9.89
C ARG A 16 17.48 -12.05 -9.71
N SER A 17 16.76 -13.15 -9.91
CA SER A 17 15.30 -13.19 -9.72
C SER A 17 14.91 -12.96 -8.25
N GLN A 18 15.70 -13.48 -7.31
CA GLN A 18 15.50 -13.28 -5.88
C GLN A 18 15.78 -11.82 -5.48
N ARG A 19 16.87 -11.22 -5.99
CA ARG A 19 17.18 -9.79 -5.78
C ARG A 19 16.11 -8.88 -6.37
N ASN A 20 15.65 -9.16 -7.58
CA ASN A 20 14.64 -8.37 -8.26
C ASN A 20 13.29 -8.46 -7.53
N ALA A 21 12.87 -9.66 -7.13
CA ALA A 21 11.64 -9.84 -6.32
C ALA A 21 11.64 -9.04 -5.01
N ALA A 22 12.82 -8.68 -4.49
CA ALA A 22 12.98 -7.95 -3.24
C ALA A 22 13.34 -6.46 -3.41
N ALA A 23 13.77 -6.02 -4.60
CA ALA A 23 14.26 -4.66 -4.87
C ALA A 23 13.38 -3.85 -5.84
N HIS A 24 12.25 -4.38 -6.27
CA HIS A 24 11.33 -3.61 -7.10
C HIS A 24 10.68 -2.51 -6.24
N GLY A 25 10.84 -1.27 -6.70
CA GLY A 25 10.32 -0.10 -6.00
C GLY A 25 8.84 0.16 -6.30
N GLY A 26 8.05 0.45 -5.29
CA GLY A 26 6.60 0.65 -5.41
C GLY A 26 6.28 1.86 -6.27
N CYS A 27 5.27 1.71 -7.12
CA CYS A 27 4.65 2.80 -7.85
C CYS A 27 3.14 2.62 -7.74
N ILE A 28 2.53 3.28 -6.77
CA ILE A 28 1.12 3.02 -6.41
C ILE A 28 0.17 3.26 -7.57
N LEU A 29 0.44 4.27 -8.41
CA LEU A 29 -0.36 4.57 -9.59
C LEU A 29 -0.36 3.41 -10.58
N ALA A 30 0.83 2.91 -10.92
CA ALA A 30 0.96 1.79 -11.85
C ALA A 30 0.32 0.51 -11.29
N ASP A 31 0.54 0.22 -10.01
CA ASP A 31 -0.05 -0.97 -9.38
C ASP A 31 -1.57 -0.88 -9.29
N TYR A 32 -2.11 0.30 -8.99
CA TYR A 32 -3.55 0.55 -8.97
C TYR A 32 -4.18 0.36 -10.36
N ASP A 33 -3.60 0.97 -11.39
CA ASP A 33 -4.10 0.92 -12.77
C ASP A 33 -4.07 -0.49 -13.35
N VAL A 34 -3.02 -1.27 -13.06
CA VAL A 34 -2.93 -2.66 -13.52
C VAL A 34 -4.02 -3.51 -12.87
N ILE A 35 -4.24 -3.37 -11.56
CA ILE A 35 -5.32 -4.10 -10.88
C ILE A 35 -6.70 -3.65 -11.41
N LEU A 36 -6.89 -2.36 -11.68
CA LEU A 36 -8.12 -1.82 -12.25
C LEU A 36 -8.40 -2.40 -13.64
N TYR A 37 -7.39 -2.44 -14.51
CA TYR A 37 -7.50 -3.00 -15.85
C TYR A 37 -7.83 -4.51 -15.84
N GLU A 38 -7.20 -5.26 -14.94
CA GLU A 38 -7.37 -6.71 -14.84
C GLU A 38 -8.66 -7.13 -14.13
N ALA A 39 -9.22 -6.29 -13.25
CA ALA A 39 -10.50 -6.53 -12.60
C ALA A 39 -11.67 -6.61 -13.61
N GLY A 40 -11.51 -6.03 -14.80
CA GLY A 40 -12.46 -6.14 -15.91
C GLY A 40 -12.35 -7.42 -16.74
N GLN A 41 -11.40 -8.33 -16.45
CA GLN A 41 -11.12 -9.51 -17.28
C GLN A 41 -11.59 -10.83 -16.64
N GLN A 42 -11.99 -11.78 -17.49
CA GLN A 42 -12.59 -13.07 -17.11
C GLN A 42 -11.62 -14.04 -16.39
N SER A 43 -10.30 -13.84 -16.50
CA SER A 43 -9.26 -14.65 -15.85
C SER A 43 -8.37 -13.80 -14.94
N SER A 44 -8.99 -12.99 -14.08
CA SER A 44 -8.25 -11.99 -13.31
C SER A 44 -7.43 -12.64 -12.19
N ARG A 45 -6.18 -12.20 -12.05
CA ARG A 45 -5.30 -12.58 -10.92
C ARG A 45 -5.43 -11.59 -9.76
N VAL A 46 -6.47 -10.78 -9.80
CA VAL A 46 -6.72 -9.63 -8.95
C VAL A 46 -6.85 -10.04 -7.49
N ASP A 47 -7.46 -11.19 -7.21
CA ASP A 47 -7.59 -11.72 -5.85
C ASP A 47 -6.23 -11.97 -5.19
N ARG A 48 -5.19 -12.25 -5.97
CA ARG A 48 -3.82 -12.38 -5.47
C ARG A 48 -3.14 -11.03 -5.28
N TRP A 49 -3.44 -10.04 -6.11
CA TRP A 49 -2.76 -8.75 -6.10
C TRP A 49 -3.34 -7.75 -5.10
N LYS A 50 -4.65 -7.79 -4.82
CA LYS A 50 -5.28 -6.91 -3.83
C LYS A 50 -4.65 -7.04 -2.42
N PRO A 51 -4.42 -8.25 -1.86
CA PRO A 51 -3.74 -8.38 -0.58
C PRO A 51 -2.27 -7.92 -0.62
N ALA A 52 -1.58 -8.15 -1.75
CA ALA A 52 -0.20 -7.71 -1.92
C ALA A 52 -0.10 -6.17 -1.98
N PHE A 53 -1.04 -5.53 -2.68
CA PHE A 53 -1.19 -4.08 -2.72
C PHE A 53 -1.40 -3.51 -1.32
N GLU A 54 -2.31 -4.08 -0.53
CA GLU A 54 -2.58 -3.63 0.84
C GLU A 54 -1.35 -3.78 1.75
N SER A 55 -0.63 -4.90 1.63
CA SER A 55 0.62 -5.11 2.38
C SER A 55 1.69 -4.06 2.04
N LEU A 56 1.76 -3.57 0.81
CA LEU A 56 2.75 -2.57 0.39
C LEU A 56 2.33 -1.16 0.79
N TYR A 57 1.09 -0.78 0.49
CA TYR A 57 0.64 0.61 0.59
C TYR A 57 -0.11 0.92 1.90
N GLY A 58 -0.44 -0.09 2.71
CA GLY A 58 -1.14 0.10 3.99
C GLY A 58 -2.60 0.51 3.84
N VAL A 59 -3.17 0.35 2.65
CA VAL A 59 -4.57 0.65 2.34
C VAL A 59 -5.08 -0.39 1.35
N SER A 60 -6.31 -0.87 1.53
CA SER A 60 -6.87 -1.86 0.62
C SER A 60 -7.18 -1.24 -0.74
N TRP A 61 -6.94 -2.01 -1.81
CA TRP A 61 -7.24 -1.58 -3.16
C TRP A 61 -8.75 -1.33 -3.34
N ASP A 62 -9.59 -2.19 -2.78
CA ASP A 62 -11.06 -2.06 -2.86
C ASP A 62 -11.56 -0.78 -2.21
N PHE A 63 -10.99 -0.40 -1.05
CA PHE A 63 -11.31 0.87 -0.41
C PHE A 63 -10.91 2.07 -1.28
N LEU A 64 -9.70 2.07 -1.83
CA LEU A 64 -9.26 3.12 -2.75
C LEU A 64 -10.17 3.21 -3.97
N ASN A 65 -10.49 2.07 -4.57
CA ASN A 65 -11.33 2.02 -5.75
C ASN A 65 -12.75 2.58 -5.48
N ALA A 66 -13.36 2.21 -4.35
CA ALA A 66 -14.66 2.72 -3.94
C ALA A 66 -14.65 4.26 -3.70
N ARG A 67 -13.50 4.85 -3.36
CA ARG A 67 -13.31 6.30 -3.21
C ARG A 67 -13.12 7.03 -4.55
N GLY A 68 -13.03 6.32 -5.68
CA GLY A 68 -12.64 6.90 -6.97
C GLY A 68 -11.12 6.96 -7.16
N GLY A 69 -10.39 6.06 -6.49
CA GLY A 69 -8.95 5.88 -6.63
C GLY A 69 -8.13 7.00 -5.98
N LEU A 70 -7.05 7.37 -6.66
CA LEU A 70 -6.05 8.34 -6.18
C LEU A 70 -6.28 9.75 -6.73
N TYR A 71 -7.42 10.05 -7.35
CA TYR A 71 -7.69 11.34 -7.98
C TYR A 71 -7.60 12.53 -7.00
N SER A 72 -7.96 12.31 -5.73
CA SER A 72 -7.87 13.32 -4.66
C SER A 72 -6.53 13.33 -3.92
N ALA A 73 -5.59 12.45 -4.29
CA ALA A 73 -4.26 12.42 -3.69
C ALA A 73 -3.38 13.52 -4.30
N SER A 74 -2.65 14.24 -3.45
CA SER A 74 -1.60 15.14 -3.93
C SER A 74 -0.39 14.34 -4.45
N LYS A 75 0.47 14.99 -5.24
CA LYS A 75 1.73 14.37 -5.72
C LYS A 75 2.61 13.95 -4.55
N GLU A 76 2.60 14.70 -3.47
CA GLU A 76 3.33 14.42 -2.23
C GLU A 76 2.80 13.15 -1.58
N LEU A 77 1.48 12.97 -1.52
CA LEU A 77 0.89 11.77 -0.94
C LEU A 77 1.19 10.53 -1.79
N VAL A 78 1.16 10.64 -3.12
CA VAL A 78 1.58 9.56 -4.02
C VAL A 78 3.03 9.15 -3.72
N ARG A 79 3.94 10.12 -3.54
CA ARG A 79 5.33 9.83 -3.15
C ARG A 79 5.43 9.16 -1.78
N ILE A 80 4.58 9.53 -0.81
CA ILE A 80 4.55 8.88 0.51
C ILE A 80 4.16 7.40 0.38
N PHE A 81 3.18 7.07 -0.46
CA PHE A 81 2.84 5.68 -0.77
C PHE A 81 4.02 4.92 -1.39
N ASP A 82 4.70 5.52 -2.36
CA ASP A 82 5.86 4.91 -3.01
C ASP A 82 7.01 4.71 -2.01
N TYR A 83 7.28 5.70 -1.14
CA TYR A 83 8.28 5.58 -0.08
C TYR A 83 7.96 4.46 0.91
N LEU A 84 6.70 4.30 1.30
CA LEU A 84 6.26 3.22 2.18
C LEU A 84 6.50 1.86 1.52
N ALA A 85 6.07 1.68 0.28
CA ALA A 85 6.23 0.43 -0.47
C ALA A 85 7.71 0.09 -0.71
N ASN A 86 8.54 1.09 -1.03
CA ASN A 86 9.99 0.94 -1.15
C ASN A 86 10.64 0.50 0.16
N THR A 87 10.27 1.13 1.26
CA THR A 87 10.84 0.84 2.59
C THR A 87 10.47 -0.57 3.04
N ARG A 88 9.22 -0.99 2.85
CA ARG A 88 8.75 -2.36 3.15
C ARG A 88 9.39 -3.41 2.24
N SER A 89 9.68 -3.08 0.99
CA SER A 89 10.39 -3.99 0.08
C SER A 89 11.84 -4.19 0.53
N LEU A 90 12.50 -3.11 0.97
CA LEU A 90 13.85 -3.16 1.54
C LEU A 90 13.92 -3.95 2.87
N GLU A 91 12.87 -3.90 3.70
CA GLU A 91 12.74 -4.73 4.91
C GLU A 91 12.74 -6.22 4.54
N LYS A 92 11.88 -6.63 3.60
CA LYS A 92 11.83 -8.02 3.11
C LYS A 92 13.15 -8.49 2.50
N TRP A 93 13.88 -7.60 1.82
CA TRP A 93 15.21 -7.91 1.28
C TRP A 93 16.25 -8.13 2.39
N GLU A 94 16.25 -7.31 3.44
CA GLU A 94 17.20 -7.46 4.54
C GLU A 94 16.89 -8.64 5.43
N ASP A 95 15.62 -8.97 5.67
CA ASP A 95 15.20 -10.19 6.36
C ASP A 95 15.75 -11.43 5.64
N TRP A 96 15.62 -11.48 4.31
CA TRP A 96 16.22 -12.54 3.50
C TRP A 96 17.75 -12.56 3.62
N LYS A 97 18.40 -11.40 3.66
CA LYS A 97 19.85 -11.28 3.80
C LYS A 97 20.33 -11.76 5.17
N ILE A 98 19.60 -11.45 6.25
CA ILE A 98 19.91 -11.91 7.61
C ILE A 98 19.68 -13.42 7.73
N GLN A 99 18.57 -13.92 7.18
CA GLN A 99 18.30 -15.36 7.14
C GLN A 99 19.38 -16.14 6.36
N SER A 100 19.95 -15.53 5.33
CA SER A 100 21.04 -16.14 4.53
C SER A 100 22.44 -15.88 5.09
N ASN A 101 22.62 -14.88 5.97
CA ASN A 101 23.87 -14.61 6.69
C ASN A 101 23.60 -13.82 8.01
N PRO A 102 23.57 -14.50 9.16
CA PRO A 102 23.17 -13.90 10.44
C PRO A 102 24.10 -12.79 10.97
N ASN A 103 25.31 -12.63 10.43
CA ASN A 103 26.33 -11.70 10.97
C ASN A 103 26.17 -10.24 10.49
N THR A 104 25.05 -9.86 9.86
CA THR A 104 24.83 -8.48 9.38
C THR A 104 24.11 -7.57 10.41
N SER A 105 24.66 -6.36 10.61
CA SER A 105 24.36 -5.36 11.66
C SER A 105 22.90 -4.91 11.82
N THR A 106 22.47 -4.80 13.09
CA THR A 106 21.15 -4.39 13.62
C THR A 106 20.87 -2.89 13.72
N LYS A 107 21.79 -1.98 13.34
CA LYS A 107 21.60 -0.53 13.53
C LYS A 107 20.66 0.13 12.50
N LYS A 108 20.49 -0.46 11.31
CA LYS A 108 19.66 0.07 10.20
C LYS A 108 18.14 -0.08 10.39
N PHE A 109 17.70 -0.78 11.45
CA PHE A 109 16.29 -1.15 11.63
C PHE A 109 15.43 -0.07 12.29
N LYS A 110 16.01 0.80 13.14
CA LYS A 110 15.25 1.87 13.83
C LYS A 110 14.76 2.94 12.85
N ASP A 111 15.63 3.43 11.98
CA ASP A 111 15.29 4.48 11.00
C ASP A 111 14.19 4.04 10.03
N ARG A 112 14.12 2.74 9.72
CA ARG A 112 13.10 2.17 8.83
C ARG A 112 11.73 2.07 9.49
N ALA A 113 11.69 1.58 10.73
CA ALA A 113 10.45 1.51 11.49
C ALA A 113 9.82 2.90 11.64
N GLU A 114 10.65 3.92 11.85
CA GLU A 114 10.22 5.32 11.89
C GLU A 114 9.66 5.80 10.55
N ILE A 115 10.35 5.55 9.43
CA ILE A 115 9.84 5.89 8.08
C ILE A 115 8.49 5.21 7.80
N VAL A 116 8.36 3.92 8.13
CA VAL A 116 7.10 3.17 7.95
C VAL A 116 5.98 3.78 8.79
N ALA A 117 6.26 4.10 10.05
CA ALA A 117 5.29 4.71 10.96
C ALA A 117 4.87 6.11 10.49
N THR A 118 5.82 6.95 10.06
CA THR A 118 5.54 8.28 9.53
C THR A 118 4.71 8.20 8.26
N CYS A 119 5.11 7.40 7.26
CA CYS A 119 4.34 7.28 6.03
C CYS A 119 2.93 6.73 6.30
N GLY A 120 2.83 5.72 7.17
CA GLY A 120 1.56 5.14 7.59
C GLY A 120 0.62 6.15 8.25
N SER A 121 1.14 7.06 9.09
CA SER A 121 0.31 8.08 9.75
C SER A 121 -0.25 9.11 8.78
N TRP A 122 0.55 9.55 7.80
CA TRP A 122 0.08 10.45 6.72
C TRP A 122 -1.01 9.81 5.86
N ILE A 123 -0.82 8.54 5.48
CA ILE A 123 -1.80 7.78 4.71
C ILE A 123 -3.09 7.60 5.53
N ALA A 124 -2.98 7.18 6.79
CA ALA A 124 -4.14 7.00 7.67
C ALA A 124 -4.92 8.29 7.87
N LYS A 125 -4.23 9.43 8.03
CA LYS A 125 -4.86 10.74 8.12
C LYS A 125 -5.66 11.08 6.85
N TRP A 126 -5.07 10.90 5.68
CA TRP A 126 -5.75 11.14 4.41
C TRP A 126 -6.93 10.19 4.15
N VAL A 127 -6.84 8.95 4.62
CA VAL A 127 -7.94 7.98 4.62
C VAL A 127 -9.05 8.40 5.59
N GLY A 128 -8.70 8.89 6.78
CA GLY A 128 -9.66 9.39 7.78
C GLY A 128 -10.42 10.63 7.29
N GLU A 129 -9.70 11.60 6.71
CA GLU A 129 -10.29 12.79 6.09
C GLU A 129 -11.28 12.43 4.97
N ALA A 130 -11.00 11.35 4.23
CA ALA A 130 -11.94 10.78 3.25
C ALA A 130 -13.28 10.40 3.87
N MET A 131 -13.21 9.66 4.97
CA MET A 131 -14.39 9.09 5.62
C MET A 131 -15.25 10.16 6.27
N ASP A 132 -14.64 11.27 6.71
CA ASP A 132 -15.36 12.40 7.31
C ASP A 132 -16.02 13.31 6.25
N THR A 133 -15.56 13.27 5.01
CA THR A 133 -16.24 13.93 3.87
C THR A 133 -17.41 13.12 3.30
N ASN A 134 -17.62 11.88 3.77
CA ASN A 134 -18.70 11.02 3.32
C ASN A 134 -20.08 11.61 3.73
N PRO A 135 -21.01 11.88 2.80
CA PRO A 135 -22.27 12.58 3.07
C PRO A 135 -23.09 11.96 4.21
N THR A 136 -23.01 10.64 4.35
CA THR A 136 -23.74 9.85 5.35
C THR A 136 -23.34 10.20 6.78
N LYS A 137 -22.05 10.46 7.04
CA LYS A 137 -21.54 10.85 8.36
C LYS A 137 -21.99 12.27 8.72
N ARG A 138 -21.90 13.19 7.75
CA ARG A 138 -22.39 14.58 7.89
C ARG A 138 -23.91 14.65 8.06
N GLN A 139 -24.67 13.79 7.38
CA GLN A 139 -26.13 13.69 7.56
C GLN A 139 -26.49 13.14 8.95
N MET A 140 -25.82 12.08 9.40
CA MET A 140 -26.02 11.51 10.74
C MET A 140 -25.66 12.51 11.86
N GLU A 141 -24.62 13.31 11.66
CA GLU A 141 -24.22 14.32 12.65
C GLU A 141 -25.13 15.57 12.64
N ARG A 142 -25.71 15.93 11.47
CA ARG A 142 -26.79 16.93 11.39
C ARG A 142 -28.05 16.44 12.08
N LEU A 143 -28.43 15.17 11.88
CA LEU A 143 -29.59 14.56 12.53
C LEU A 143 -29.43 14.50 14.07
N ARG A 144 -28.22 14.29 14.58
CA ARG A 144 -27.91 14.36 16.03
C ARG A 144 -27.91 15.77 16.61
N LYS A 145 -27.79 16.81 15.78
CA LYS A 145 -27.74 18.23 16.22
C LYS A 145 -29.08 18.96 16.04
N LEU A 146 -30.13 18.28 15.58
CA LEU A 146 -31.48 18.85 15.63
C LEU A 146 -31.93 18.86 17.10
N PRO A 147 -32.22 20.02 17.69
CA PRO A 147 -32.85 20.05 19.01
C PRO A 147 -34.26 19.44 18.87
N ASP A 148 -34.65 18.63 19.85
CA ASP A 148 -36.04 18.19 20.02
C ASP A 148 -36.93 19.42 20.17
N GLN A 149 -37.46 19.92 19.05
CA GLN A 149 -38.56 20.87 19.03
C GLN A 149 -39.78 20.12 18.53
N ALA A 150 -40.42 19.46 19.50
CA ALA A 150 -41.83 19.12 19.48
C ALA A 150 -42.62 20.24 20.16
#